data_AF-A0A1Y4B0K0-F1
#
_entry.id   AF-A0A1Y4B0K0-F1
#
_cell.length_a   1.000
_cell.length_b   1.000
_cell.length_c   1.000
_cell.angle_alpha   90.00
_cell.angle_beta   90.00
_cell.angle_gamma   90.00
#
_symmetry.space_group_name_H-M   'P 1'
#
loop_
_entity.id
_entity.type
_entity.pdbx_description
1 polymer ?
#
loop_
_entity_poly.entity_id
_entity_poly.type
_entity_poly.pdbx_seq_one_letter_code
_entity_poly.pdbx_strand_id
1 'polypeptide(L)'
;MEYSIGSTCYLRCYIIDSLASEGEYEAIGLQSPFLDDIFGYKYKYLDMVREGINLALEPKDVYVIPFDMNNNHYELKYRIGHDNRLGLLEDFEKKGELLLTLQTDDIQECYNISVVLYRLAMFMMSKAEVPFKQITLYKKGIKAGWFYCPLVSEKAVSGNDVFFNELDIMKYIPKILNNIAIDSGNKITKSIPLGHLGSFDTLFSPQRFLEQVMAFEYLFEKLEHKKSKDRKFPLKDELKYMINEFPQLIKSNLSSDEVSEKIKEMRRQIAHGYTYYYDFKNDSEIKYVIILLDKLIRNMSLWWVGVSKQEIEEYPVL
;
A
#
# COMPACT_ATOMS: atom_id res chain seq x y z
N MET A 1 -2.17 -31.49 -5.53
CA MET A 1 -1.64 -31.48 -6.90
C MET A 1 -0.15 -31.36 -6.79
N GLU A 2 0.59 -32.24 -7.47
CA GLU A 2 2.05 -32.15 -7.58
C GLU A 2 2.39 -30.97 -8.51
N TYR A 3 2.96 -29.92 -7.96
CA TYR A 3 3.42 -28.75 -8.70
C TYR A 3 4.84 -29.01 -9.21
N SER A 4 4.97 -29.50 -10.45
CA SER A 4 6.28 -29.53 -11.11
C SER A 4 6.14 -28.96 -12.52
N ILE A 5 6.39 -27.66 -12.65
CA ILE A 5 7.11 -26.94 -13.72
C ILE A 5 7.16 -25.49 -13.20
N GLY A 6 8.09 -25.23 -12.28
CA GLY A 6 8.31 -23.89 -11.77
C GLY A 6 9.77 -23.51 -11.81
N SER A 7 10.10 -22.37 -12.42
CA SER A 7 11.42 -21.77 -12.31
C SER A 7 11.53 -21.08 -10.94
N THR A 8 12.10 -21.79 -9.97
CA THR A 8 12.22 -21.30 -8.59
C THR A 8 13.39 -20.31 -8.46
N CYS A 9 13.14 -19.05 -8.08
CA CYS A 9 14.20 -18.16 -7.64
C CYS A 9 14.33 -18.22 -6.11
N TYR A 10 15.28 -19.04 -5.62
CA TYR A 10 15.52 -19.27 -4.19
C TYR A 10 15.94 -18.02 -3.40
N LEU A 11 16.41 -16.96 -4.06
CA LEU A 11 16.93 -15.75 -3.41
C LEU A 11 15.85 -14.72 -3.05
N ARG A 12 14.70 -14.72 -3.73
CA ARG A 12 13.62 -13.74 -3.53
C ARG A 12 12.23 -14.36 -3.28
N CYS A 13 12.18 -15.68 -3.10
CA CYS A 13 10.98 -16.44 -2.75
C CYS A 13 9.80 -16.23 -3.72
N TYR A 14 10.05 -16.28 -5.03
CA TYR A 14 8.99 -16.35 -6.02
C TYR A 14 9.05 -17.63 -6.85
N ILE A 15 7.87 -18.10 -7.25
CA ILE A 15 7.68 -19.28 -8.11
C ILE A 15 6.82 -18.82 -9.28
N ILE A 16 7.29 -19.07 -10.51
CA ILE A 16 6.43 -18.97 -11.69
C ILE A 16 5.96 -20.37 -11.99
N ASP A 17 4.66 -20.63 -11.88
CA ASP A 17 4.06 -21.85 -12.39
C ASP A 17 3.57 -21.58 -13.81
N SER A 18 4.22 -22.22 -14.78
CA SER A 18 4.04 -21.90 -16.19
C SER A 18 3.12 -22.90 -16.87
N LEU A 19 2.06 -22.42 -17.52
CA LEU A 19 1.15 -23.25 -18.32
C LEU A 19 1.72 -23.54 -19.73
N ALA A 20 2.67 -22.72 -20.19
CA ALA A 20 3.38 -22.85 -21.46
C ALA A 20 4.90 -22.66 -21.29
N SER A 21 5.72 -22.98 -22.29
CA SER A 21 7.19 -22.89 -22.21
C SER A 21 7.70 -21.48 -21.84
N GLU A 22 8.88 -21.45 -21.22
CA GLU A 22 9.58 -20.30 -20.59
C GLU A 22 9.52 -18.96 -21.35
N GLY A 23 9.39 -17.87 -20.58
CA GLY A 23 9.82 -16.49 -20.86
C GLY A 23 9.27 -15.87 -22.15
N GLU A 24 8.18 -15.10 -22.03
CA GLU A 24 7.64 -14.16 -23.05
C GLU A 24 6.29 -13.62 -22.52
N TYR A 25 6.26 -13.10 -21.29
CA TYR A 25 5.06 -12.52 -20.70
C TYR A 25 4.93 -11.06 -21.13
N GLU A 26 3.77 -10.71 -21.69
CA GLU A 26 3.51 -9.35 -22.18
C GLU A 26 2.79 -8.50 -21.13
N ALA A 27 2.09 -9.13 -20.18
CA ALA A 27 1.35 -8.43 -19.15
C ALA A 27 1.27 -9.22 -17.84
N ILE A 28 1.08 -8.48 -16.75
CA ILE A 28 0.82 -8.98 -15.40
C ILE A 28 -0.55 -8.50 -14.94
N GLY A 29 -1.36 -9.42 -14.42
CA GLY A 29 -2.65 -9.16 -13.79
C GLY A 29 -2.60 -9.48 -12.30
N LEU A 30 -3.21 -8.63 -11.48
CA LEU A 30 -3.28 -8.80 -10.03
C LEU A 30 -4.74 -8.70 -9.58
N GLN A 31 -5.22 -9.76 -8.93
CA GLN A 31 -6.49 -9.74 -8.22
C GLN A 31 -6.24 -9.40 -6.76
N SER A 32 -6.91 -8.36 -6.26
CA SER A 32 -6.74 -7.91 -4.87
C SER A 32 -8.05 -7.39 -4.29
N PRO A 33 -8.64 -8.07 -3.30
CA PRO A 33 -9.82 -7.55 -2.60
C PRO A 33 -9.58 -6.21 -1.91
N PHE A 34 -8.33 -5.93 -1.50
CA PHE A 34 -7.96 -4.66 -0.88
C PHE A 34 -7.94 -3.53 -1.90
N LEU A 35 -7.36 -3.76 -3.09
CA LEU A 35 -7.38 -2.76 -4.15
C LEU A 35 -8.77 -2.64 -4.77
N ASP A 36 -9.58 -3.71 -4.79
CA ASP A 36 -11.00 -3.64 -5.18
C ASP A 36 -11.79 -2.69 -4.28
N ASP A 37 -11.56 -2.71 -2.96
CA ASP A 37 -12.17 -1.75 -2.05
C ASP A 37 -11.73 -0.32 -2.40
N ILE A 38 -10.43 -0.11 -2.60
CA ILE A 38 -9.85 1.21 -2.92
C ILE A 38 -10.42 1.74 -4.24
N PHE A 39 -10.52 0.92 -5.28
CA PHE A 39 -11.06 1.32 -6.59
C PHE A 39 -12.59 1.34 -6.64
N GLY A 40 -13.27 1.00 -5.55
CA GLY A 40 -14.73 1.06 -5.45
C GLY A 40 -15.44 0.00 -6.29
N TYR A 41 -14.87 -1.22 -6.38
CA TYR A 41 -15.38 -2.33 -7.19
C TYR A 41 -16.90 -2.47 -7.15
N LYS A 42 -17.48 -2.61 -5.95
CA LYS A 42 -18.91 -2.89 -5.78
C LYS A 42 -19.79 -1.77 -6.33
N TYR A 43 -19.40 -0.52 -6.12
CA TYR A 43 -20.13 0.65 -6.60
C TYR A 43 -20.05 0.74 -8.12
N LYS A 44 -18.85 0.64 -8.68
CA LYS A 44 -18.64 0.68 -10.14
C LYS A 44 -19.31 -0.47 -10.87
N TYR A 45 -19.27 -1.68 -10.30
CA TYR A 45 -19.98 -2.83 -10.86
C TYR A 45 -21.50 -2.57 -10.92
N LEU A 46 -22.09 -2.08 -9.82
CA LEU A 46 -23.52 -1.80 -9.77
C LEU A 46 -23.94 -0.70 -10.74
N ASP A 47 -23.17 0.38 -10.84
CA ASP A 47 -23.45 1.49 -11.75
C ASP A 47 -23.41 1.02 -13.21
N MET A 48 -22.38 0.28 -13.61
CA MET A 48 -22.25 -0.25 -14.97
C MET A 48 -23.38 -1.23 -15.33
N VAL A 49 -23.78 -2.10 -14.41
CA VAL A 49 -24.92 -3.01 -14.64
C VAL A 49 -26.22 -2.23 -14.79
N ARG A 50 -26.43 -1.15 -14.02
CA ARG A 50 -27.59 -0.25 -14.15
C ARG A 50 -27.62 0.49 -15.47
N GLU A 51 -26.45 0.81 -16.03
CA GLU A 51 -26.30 1.38 -17.38
C GLU A 51 -26.52 0.34 -18.50
N GLY A 52 -26.77 -0.92 -18.15
CA GLY A 52 -27.02 -2.01 -19.10
C GLY A 52 -25.74 -2.65 -19.67
N ILE A 53 -24.57 -2.37 -19.08
CA ILE A 53 -23.31 -2.99 -19.49
C ILE A 53 -23.28 -4.44 -19.01
N ASN A 54 -23.12 -5.37 -19.94
CA ASN A 54 -23.03 -6.79 -19.62
C ASN A 54 -21.58 -7.19 -19.28
N LEU A 55 -21.23 -7.02 -18.02
CA LEU A 55 -19.92 -7.41 -17.45
C LEU A 55 -19.68 -8.93 -17.43
N ALA A 56 -20.67 -9.75 -17.80
CA ALA A 56 -20.54 -11.18 -17.97
C ALA A 56 -20.28 -11.58 -19.43
N LEU A 57 -20.07 -10.63 -20.34
CA LEU A 57 -19.70 -10.87 -21.74
C LEU A 57 -18.28 -10.40 -22.07
N GLU A 58 -17.96 -9.20 -21.62
CA GLU A 58 -16.69 -8.56 -21.90
C GLU A 58 -16.29 -7.72 -20.70
N PRO A 59 -15.02 -7.78 -20.28
CA PRO A 59 -14.58 -6.95 -19.18
C PRO A 59 -14.35 -5.51 -19.64
N LYS A 60 -14.51 -4.55 -18.72
CA LYS A 60 -14.35 -3.12 -19.00
C LYS A 60 -13.25 -2.52 -18.13
N ASP A 61 -12.38 -1.75 -18.77
CA ASP A 61 -11.38 -0.94 -18.09
C ASP A 61 -12.08 0.29 -17.49
N VAL A 62 -12.18 0.32 -16.16
CA VAL A 62 -12.86 1.39 -15.39
C VAL A 62 -11.94 2.58 -15.18
N TYR A 63 -10.66 2.30 -14.90
CA TYR A 63 -9.62 3.30 -14.74
C TYR A 63 -8.38 2.92 -15.53
N VAL A 64 -7.70 3.94 -16.05
CA VAL A 64 -6.37 3.84 -16.65
C VAL A 64 -5.49 4.88 -15.97
N ILE A 65 -4.56 4.42 -15.14
CA ILE A 65 -3.78 5.27 -14.24
C ILE A 65 -2.32 5.28 -14.70
N PRO A 66 -1.82 6.42 -15.19
CA PRO A 66 -0.43 6.55 -15.59
C PRO A 66 0.49 6.68 -14.38
N PHE A 67 1.62 5.99 -14.39
CA PHE A 67 2.70 6.19 -13.43
C PHE A 67 4.05 5.79 -14.00
N ASP A 68 5.12 6.37 -13.45
CA ASP A 68 6.49 6.11 -13.86
C ASP A 68 7.21 5.25 -12.83
N MET A 69 7.93 4.22 -13.29
CA MET A 69 8.74 3.34 -12.46
C MET A 69 10.01 2.94 -13.20
N ASN A 70 11.18 3.06 -12.56
CA ASN A 70 12.47 2.66 -13.15
C ASN A 70 12.75 3.26 -14.54
N ASN A 71 12.39 4.53 -14.75
CA ASN A 71 12.47 5.27 -16.02
C ASN A 71 11.55 4.76 -17.14
N ASN A 72 10.64 3.84 -16.85
CA ASN A 72 9.60 3.39 -17.76
C ASN A 72 8.25 4.01 -17.39
N HIS A 73 7.42 4.24 -18.40
CA HIS A 73 6.05 4.69 -18.25
C HIS A 73 5.10 3.49 -18.26
N TYR A 74 4.23 3.41 -17.26
CA TYR A 74 3.25 2.34 -17.11
C TYR A 74 1.83 2.90 -17.08
N GLU A 75 0.89 2.13 -17.62
CA GLU A 75 -0.54 2.34 -17.47
C GLU A 75 -1.14 1.21 -16.62
N LEU A 76 -1.53 1.53 -15.39
CA LEU A 76 -2.28 0.62 -14.53
C LEU A 76 -3.75 0.64 -14.93
N LYS A 77 -4.23 -0.46 -15.52
CA LYS A 77 -5.64 -0.62 -15.90
C LYS A 77 -6.38 -1.35 -14.79
N TYR A 78 -7.42 -0.74 -14.25
CA TYR A 78 -8.35 -1.43 -13.35
C TYR A 78 -9.55 -1.90 -14.15
N ARG A 79 -9.70 -3.22 -14.27
CA ARG A 79 -10.68 -3.88 -15.11
C ARG A 79 -11.73 -4.60 -14.26
N ILE A 80 -12.98 -4.52 -14.68
CA ILE A 80 -14.11 -5.23 -14.06
C ILE A 80 -14.81 -6.08 -15.11
N GLY A 81 -15.16 -7.32 -14.75
CA GLY A 81 -15.97 -8.22 -15.57
C GLY A 81 -15.24 -9.49 -15.99
N HIS A 82 -15.93 -10.31 -16.78
CA HIS A 82 -15.53 -11.64 -17.21
C HIS A 82 -14.99 -11.63 -18.64
N ASP A 83 -13.94 -12.42 -18.91
CA ASP A 83 -13.47 -12.69 -20.27
C ASP A 83 -14.06 -14.01 -20.79
N ASN A 84 -15.19 -13.87 -21.48
CA ASN A 84 -15.93 -15.01 -22.01
C ASN A 84 -15.16 -15.86 -23.04
N ARG A 85 -13.99 -15.40 -23.52
CA ARG A 85 -13.12 -16.22 -24.38
C ARG A 85 -12.67 -17.51 -23.68
N LEU A 86 -12.67 -17.54 -22.34
CA LEU A 86 -12.27 -18.68 -21.53
C LEU A 86 -13.45 -19.62 -21.13
N GLY A 87 -14.70 -19.22 -21.40
CA GLY A 87 -15.89 -20.02 -21.11
C GLY A 87 -16.20 -20.22 -19.61
N LEU A 88 -16.97 -21.27 -19.26
CA LEU A 88 -17.41 -21.60 -17.89
C LEU A 88 -16.28 -22.00 -16.91
N LEU A 89 -15.03 -22.02 -17.38
CA LEU A 89 -13.84 -22.33 -16.57
C LEU A 89 -13.23 -21.08 -15.92
N GLU A 90 -13.85 -19.92 -16.10
CA GLU A 90 -13.43 -18.70 -15.42
C GLU A 90 -13.57 -18.77 -13.90
N ASP A 91 -12.72 -18.00 -13.24
CA ASP A 91 -12.77 -17.74 -11.82
C ASP A 91 -14.14 -17.15 -11.45
N PHE A 92 -14.96 -17.93 -10.73
CA PHE A 92 -16.30 -17.54 -10.32
C PHE A 92 -16.30 -16.34 -9.35
N GLU A 93 -15.12 -15.97 -8.85
CA GLU A 93 -14.95 -14.76 -8.06
C GLU A 93 -14.99 -13.53 -8.98
N LYS A 94 -16.20 -12.98 -9.12
CA LYS A 94 -16.52 -11.68 -9.69
C LYS A 94 -15.73 -10.56 -8.99
N LYS A 95 -14.43 -10.41 -9.27
CA LYS A 95 -13.57 -9.39 -8.67
C LYS A 95 -12.87 -8.57 -9.75
N GLY A 96 -12.38 -7.39 -9.39
CA GLY A 96 -11.61 -6.58 -10.31
C GLY A 96 -10.22 -7.18 -10.54
N GLU A 97 -9.60 -6.76 -11.63
CA GLU A 97 -8.23 -7.12 -11.98
C GLU A 97 -7.44 -5.86 -12.33
N LEU A 98 -6.23 -5.75 -11.76
CA LEU A 98 -5.26 -4.73 -12.12
C LEU A 98 -4.30 -5.28 -13.17
N LEU A 99 -4.26 -4.67 -14.34
CA LEU A 99 -3.47 -5.11 -15.49
C LEU A 99 -2.42 -4.08 -15.85
N LEU A 100 -1.19 -4.55 -16.09
CA LEU A 100 -0.09 -3.75 -16.63
C LEU A 100 0.63 -4.50 -17.74
N THR A 101 1.04 -3.77 -18.77
CA THR A 101 1.96 -4.27 -19.80
C THR A 101 3.39 -4.26 -19.26
N LEU A 102 4.08 -5.39 -19.42
CA LEU A 102 5.49 -5.54 -19.07
C LEU A 102 6.37 -4.91 -20.15
N GLN A 103 7.48 -4.28 -19.74
CA GLN A 103 8.39 -3.56 -20.64
C GLN A 103 9.67 -4.35 -20.93
N THR A 104 10.07 -5.25 -20.03
CA THR A 104 11.38 -5.92 -20.06
C THR A 104 11.31 -7.44 -20.01
N ASP A 105 10.10 -8.02 -19.84
CA ASP A 105 9.87 -9.48 -19.63
C ASP A 105 10.73 -10.07 -18.49
N ASP A 106 11.28 -9.21 -17.63
CA ASP A 106 12.09 -9.61 -16.49
C ASP A 106 11.18 -9.89 -15.30
N ILE A 107 11.40 -11.03 -14.65
CA ILE A 107 10.70 -11.38 -13.42
C ILE A 107 10.94 -10.33 -12.32
N GLN A 108 12.08 -9.64 -12.36
CA GLN A 108 12.35 -8.52 -11.47
C GLN A 108 11.36 -7.37 -11.66
N GLU A 109 10.91 -7.12 -12.89
CA GLU A 109 9.86 -6.14 -13.20
C GLU A 109 8.53 -6.56 -12.57
N CYS A 110 8.13 -7.83 -12.74
CA CYS A 110 6.93 -8.40 -12.11
C CYS A 110 6.97 -8.24 -10.57
N TYR A 111 8.11 -8.53 -9.96
CA TYR A 111 8.30 -8.34 -8.52
C TYR A 111 8.20 -6.86 -8.10
N ASN A 112 8.85 -5.96 -8.84
CA ASN A 112 8.80 -4.52 -8.54
C ASN A 112 7.36 -3.98 -8.64
N ILE A 113 6.61 -4.36 -9.68
CA ILE A 113 5.18 -4.03 -9.84
C ILE A 113 4.39 -4.55 -8.64
N SER A 114 4.58 -5.81 -8.26
CA SER A 114 3.90 -6.43 -7.12
C SER A 114 4.19 -5.68 -5.81
N VAL A 115 5.44 -5.27 -5.60
CA VAL A 115 5.86 -4.48 -4.43
C VAL A 115 5.23 -3.09 -4.44
N VAL A 116 5.21 -2.40 -5.60
CA VAL A 116 4.60 -1.06 -5.72
C VAL A 116 3.10 -1.12 -5.41
N LEU A 117 2.37 -2.09 -5.97
CA LEU A 117 0.94 -2.26 -5.72
C LEU A 117 0.62 -2.72 -4.29
N TYR A 118 1.49 -3.55 -3.70
CA TYR A 118 1.39 -3.90 -2.28
C TYR A 118 1.54 -2.67 -1.39
N ARG A 119 2.55 -1.85 -1.66
CA ARG A 119 2.79 -0.60 -0.93
C ARG A 119 1.62 0.38 -1.11
N LEU A 120 0.99 0.43 -2.28
CA LEU A 120 -0.23 1.19 -2.49
C LEU A 120 -1.37 0.67 -1.59
N ALA A 121 -1.66 -0.63 -1.62
CA ALA A 121 -2.70 -1.24 -0.79
C ALA A 121 -2.46 -0.95 0.70
N MET A 122 -1.22 -1.12 1.15
CA MET A 122 -0.86 -0.81 2.52
C MET A 122 -0.91 0.68 2.85
N PHE A 123 -0.52 1.58 1.94
CA PHE A 123 -0.66 3.03 2.13
C PHE A 123 -2.11 3.44 2.36
N MET A 124 -3.02 2.83 1.60
CA MET A 124 -4.43 3.15 1.68
C MET A 124 -5.14 2.45 2.84
N MET A 125 -4.68 1.29 3.32
CA MET A 125 -5.47 0.47 4.27
C MET A 125 -4.73 0.10 5.55
N SER A 126 -3.40 0.28 5.60
CA SER A 126 -2.49 -0.10 6.71
C SER A 126 -2.62 -1.54 7.22
N LYS A 127 -3.37 -2.39 6.53
CA LYS A 127 -3.85 -3.72 6.99
C LYS A 127 -3.81 -4.79 5.89
N ALA A 128 -2.98 -4.59 4.88
CA ALA A 128 -3.01 -5.34 3.63
C ALA A 128 -1.71 -6.14 3.42
N GLU A 129 -1.27 -6.92 4.41
CA GLU A 129 0.01 -7.66 4.39
C GLU A 129 0.16 -8.61 3.20
N VAL A 130 -0.93 -9.30 2.85
CA VAL A 130 -0.98 -10.25 1.74
C VAL A 130 -2.17 -9.86 0.88
N PRO A 131 -2.06 -8.76 0.12
CA PRO A 131 -3.22 -8.11 -0.48
C PRO A 131 -3.70 -8.83 -1.73
N PHE A 132 -2.86 -9.66 -2.34
CA PHE A 132 -3.15 -10.30 -3.60
C PHE A 132 -3.76 -11.67 -3.36
N LYS A 133 -4.90 -11.92 -3.99
CA LYS A 133 -5.47 -13.27 -4.07
C LYS A 133 -4.73 -14.11 -5.09
N GLN A 134 -4.42 -13.49 -6.24
CA GLN A 134 -3.75 -14.12 -7.36
C GLN A 134 -2.96 -13.08 -8.15
N ILE A 135 -1.81 -13.51 -8.69
CA ILE A 135 -1.06 -12.76 -9.70
C ILE A 135 -0.91 -13.68 -10.91
N THR A 136 -1.37 -13.21 -12.06
CA THR A 136 -1.42 -13.96 -13.31
C THR A 136 -0.51 -13.29 -14.34
N LEU A 137 0.23 -14.09 -15.08
CA LEU A 137 1.06 -13.65 -16.19
C LEU A 137 0.35 -13.99 -17.50
N TYR A 138 0.36 -13.04 -18.42
CA TYR A 138 -0.37 -13.12 -19.68
C TYR A 138 0.58 -13.09 -20.88
N LYS A 139 0.24 -13.87 -21.90
CA LYS A 139 0.91 -13.87 -23.21
C LYS A 139 -0.16 -13.80 -24.29
N LYS A 140 -0.13 -12.77 -25.14
CA LYS A 140 -1.13 -12.52 -26.19
C LYS A 140 -2.57 -12.48 -25.66
N GLY A 141 -2.73 -11.95 -24.44
CA GLY A 141 -4.02 -11.86 -23.74
C GLY A 141 -4.54 -13.19 -23.15
N ILE A 142 -3.75 -14.27 -23.20
CA ILE A 142 -4.11 -15.58 -22.63
C ILE A 142 -3.32 -15.80 -21.35
N LYS A 143 -3.95 -16.38 -20.33
CA LYS A 143 -3.28 -16.78 -19.07
C LYS A 143 -2.18 -17.79 -19.38
N ALA A 144 -0.94 -17.41 -19.13
CA ALA A 144 0.26 -18.17 -19.49
C ALA A 144 1.02 -18.70 -18.27
N GLY A 145 0.81 -18.11 -17.09
CA GLY A 145 1.37 -18.62 -15.84
C GLY A 145 0.87 -17.86 -14.61
N TRP A 146 1.30 -18.32 -13.45
CA TRP A 146 1.02 -17.70 -12.15
C TRP A 146 2.31 -17.25 -11.50
N PHE A 147 2.29 -16.06 -10.90
CA PHE A 147 3.43 -15.51 -10.16
C PHE A 147 3.15 -15.60 -8.66
N TYR A 148 3.76 -16.58 -8.00
CA TYR A 148 3.69 -16.73 -6.55
C TYR A 148 4.78 -15.92 -5.89
N CYS A 149 4.42 -15.13 -4.88
CA CYS A 149 5.35 -14.43 -4.00
C CYS A 149 4.73 -14.32 -2.60
N PRO A 150 5.47 -13.87 -1.56
CA PRO A 150 4.95 -13.77 -0.19
C PRO A 150 3.74 -12.84 -0.03
N LEU A 151 3.41 -12.06 -1.05
CA LEU A 151 2.29 -11.10 -1.08
C LEU A 151 0.98 -11.74 -1.61
N VAL A 152 1.00 -13.03 -1.97
CA VAL A 152 -0.15 -13.78 -2.52
C VAL A 152 -0.73 -14.76 -1.50
N SER A 153 -2.04 -14.73 -1.32
CA SER A 153 -2.80 -15.71 -0.53
C SER A 153 -4.22 -15.85 -1.07
N GLU A 154 -4.64 -17.07 -1.38
CA GLU A 154 -6.01 -17.37 -1.81
C GLU A 154 -7.09 -16.96 -0.79
N LYS A 155 -6.68 -16.82 0.49
CA LYS A 155 -7.52 -16.40 1.62
C LYS A 155 -7.55 -14.89 1.82
N ALA A 156 -6.91 -14.11 0.95
CA ALA A 156 -6.99 -12.64 1.01
C ALA A 156 -8.46 -12.20 0.91
N VAL A 157 -8.92 -11.40 1.87
CA VAL A 157 -10.29 -10.86 1.95
C VAL A 157 -10.22 -9.44 2.50
N SER A 158 -11.04 -8.55 1.95
CA SER A 158 -11.26 -7.21 2.45
C SER A 158 -12.75 -6.84 2.33
N GLY A 159 -13.19 -5.81 3.04
CA GLY A 159 -14.58 -5.36 3.10
C GLY A 159 -14.72 -3.91 3.57
N ASN A 160 -13.79 -3.06 3.13
CA ASN A 160 -13.66 -1.65 3.49
C ASN A 160 -14.12 -0.71 2.35
N ASP A 161 -14.82 -1.23 1.34
CA ASP A 161 -15.31 -0.50 0.17
C ASP A 161 -16.10 0.78 0.52
N VAL A 162 -16.88 0.74 1.61
CA VAL A 162 -17.68 1.90 2.07
C VAL A 162 -16.81 3.13 2.35
N PHE A 163 -15.57 2.94 2.82
CA PHE A 163 -14.67 4.05 3.16
C PHE A 163 -14.05 4.74 1.94
N PHE A 164 -14.12 4.11 0.77
CA PHE A 164 -13.51 4.60 -0.46
C PHE A 164 -14.54 5.07 -1.50
N ASN A 165 -15.84 4.95 -1.22
CA ASN A 165 -16.90 5.34 -2.15
C ASN A 165 -16.80 6.80 -2.64
N GLU A 166 -16.40 7.71 -1.75
CA GLU A 166 -16.27 9.14 -2.05
C GLU A 166 -14.84 9.56 -2.43
N LEU A 167 -13.90 8.61 -2.49
CA LEU A 167 -12.51 8.89 -2.84
C LEU A 167 -12.38 9.17 -4.34
N ASP A 168 -11.86 10.35 -4.69
CA ASP A 168 -11.49 10.66 -6.09
C ASP A 168 -10.20 9.92 -6.48
N ILE A 169 -10.37 8.71 -7.00
CA ILE A 169 -9.30 7.81 -7.43
C ILE A 169 -8.32 8.51 -8.38
N MET A 170 -8.82 9.21 -9.39
CA MET A 170 -7.98 9.79 -10.44
C MET A 170 -7.22 11.03 -9.94
N LYS A 171 -7.71 11.69 -8.89
CA LYS A 171 -7.00 12.81 -8.27
C LYS A 171 -5.85 12.36 -7.36
N TYR A 172 -6.04 11.27 -6.62
CA TYR A 172 -5.10 10.86 -5.56
C TYR A 172 -4.19 9.71 -5.96
N ILE A 173 -4.72 8.64 -6.55
CA ILE A 173 -3.97 7.40 -6.81
C ILE A 173 -2.78 7.62 -7.75
N PRO A 174 -2.87 8.37 -8.88
CA PRO A 174 -1.71 8.58 -9.72
C PRO A 174 -0.54 9.23 -8.96
N LYS A 175 -0.80 10.23 -8.12
CA LYS A 175 0.24 10.91 -7.33
C LYS A 175 0.89 10.00 -6.30
N ILE A 176 0.06 9.25 -5.56
CA ILE A 176 0.52 8.29 -4.55
C ILE A 176 1.36 7.19 -5.23
N LEU A 177 0.84 6.62 -6.32
CA LEU A 177 1.49 5.53 -7.05
C LEU A 177 2.84 5.97 -7.63
N ASN A 178 2.89 7.14 -8.28
CA ASN A 178 4.15 7.72 -8.75
C ASN A 178 5.15 7.91 -7.62
N ASN A 179 4.71 8.40 -6.45
CA ASN A 179 5.62 8.58 -5.31
C ASN A 179 6.18 7.25 -4.80
N ILE A 180 5.32 6.24 -4.65
CA ILE A 180 5.71 4.89 -4.20
C ILE A 180 6.68 4.24 -5.20
N ALA A 181 6.45 4.45 -6.50
CA ALA A 181 7.23 3.85 -7.57
C ALA A 181 8.68 4.40 -7.67
N ILE A 182 8.95 5.59 -7.12
CA ILE A 182 10.31 6.18 -7.08
C ILE A 182 11.32 5.22 -6.43
N ASP A 183 10.90 4.48 -5.42
CA ASP A 183 11.73 3.53 -4.68
C ASP A 183 11.25 2.09 -4.89
N SER A 184 10.86 1.71 -6.12
CA SER A 184 10.34 0.37 -6.47
C SER A 184 11.24 -0.84 -6.12
N GLY A 185 12.46 -0.59 -5.62
CA GLY A 185 13.36 -1.58 -5.03
C GLY A 185 13.34 -1.64 -3.50
N ASN A 186 14.36 -2.26 -2.91
CA ASN A 186 14.46 -2.49 -1.46
C ASN A 186 14.99 -1.28 -0.66
N LYS A 187 15.32 -0.16 -1.32
CA LYS A 187 15.92 1.00 -0.67
C LYS A 187 15.01 2.21 -0.85
N ILE A 188 14.53 2.76 0.26
CA ILE A 188 13.81 4.03 0.29
C ILE A 188 14.84 5.15 0.26
N THR A 189 14.91 5.89 -0.84
CA THR A 189 15.84 7.01 -1.03
C THR A 189 15.13 8.33 -1.23
N LYS A 190 13.93 8.31 -1.81
CA LYS A 190 13.22 9.52 -2.28
C LYS A 190 11.69 9.48 -2.10
N SER A 191 11.09 8.31 -1.83
CA SER A 191 9.65 8.13 -1.61
C SER A 191 9.24 8.44 -0.18
N ILE A 192 7.92 8.54 0.04
CA ILE A 192 7.31 8.50 1.37
C ILE A 192 7.90 7.31 2.15
N PRO A 193 8.39 7.50 3.40
CA PRO A 193 8.69 6.40 4.28
C PRO A 193 7.34 5.80 4.65
N LEU A 194 7.15 4.56 4.24
CA LEU A 194 5.95 3.79 4.50
C LEU A 194 6.00 3.30 5.96
N GLY A 195 6.07 4.23 6.90
CA GLY A 195 6.20 3.99 8.34
C GLY A 195 5.04 3.21 8.94
N HIS A 196 3.99 2.96 8.15
CA HIS A 196 2.83 2.15 8.51
C HIS A 196 2.94 0.65 8.15
N LEU A 197 4.04 0.15 7.54
CA LEU A 197 4.17 -1.24 7.02
C LEU A 197 4.73 -2.31 7.98
N GLY A 198 4.34 -2.32 9.24
CA GLY A 198 4.73 -3.38 10.18
C GLY A 198 3.80 -4.58 10.04
N SER A 199 4.30 -5.80 10.30
CA SER A 199 3.40 -6.96 10.36
C SER A 199 2.51 -6.92 11.61
N PHE A 200 1.28 -7.43 11.53
CA PHE A 200 0.29 -7.54 12.59
C PHE A 200 0.81 -8.28 13.80
N ASP A 201 1.68 -9.28 13.59
CA ASP A 201 2.31 -10.05 14.67
C ASP A 201 3.21 -9.16 15.56
N THR A 202 3.61 -7.98 15.07
CA THR A 202 4.50 -7.03 15.75
C THR A 202 3.91 -5.61 15.88
N LEU A 203 2.60 -5.45 15.64
CA LEU A 203 1.94 -4.13 15.54
C LEU A 203 2.16 -3.25 16.78
N PHE A 204 2.26 -3.87 17.96
CA PHE A 204 2.66 -3.22 19.19
C PHE A 204 3.99 -3.80 19.66
N SER A 205 5.08 -3.36 19.03
CA SER A 205 6.44 -3.74 19.39
C SER A 205 7.38 -2.53 19.46
N PRO A 206 8.48 -2.62 20.24
CA PRO A 206 9.49 -1.57 20.29
C PRO A 206 10.13 -1.29 18.92
N GLN A 207 10.37 -2.34 18.14
CA GLN A 207 10.91 -2.21 16.79
C GLN A 207 9.98 -1.39 15.91
N ARG A 208 8.69 -1.73 15.89
CA ARG A 208 7.66 -1.00 15.14
C ARG A 208 7.62 0.48 15.50
N PHE A 209 7.66 0.79 16.79
CA PHE A 209 7.67 2.17 17.25
C PHE A 209 8.91 2.94 16.77
N LEU A 210 10.10 2.33 16.81
CA LEU A 210 11.32 2.96 16.28
C LEU A 210 11.23 3.20 14.78
N GLU A 211 10.67 2.26 14.01
CA GLU A 211 10.43 2.40 12.58
C GLU A 211 9.49 3.58 12.27
N GLN A 212 8.42 3.74 13.06
CA GLN A 212 7.52 4.89 12.94
C GLN A 212 8.23 6.22 13.23
N VAL A 213 9.04 6.28 14.29
CA VAL A 213 9.80 7.50 14.62
C VAL A 213 10.79 7.86 13.50
N MET A 214 11.50 6.88 12.93
CA MET A 214 12.39 7.11 11.80
C MET A 214 11.65 7.58 10.55
N ALA A 215 10.47 7.00 10.27
CA ALA A 215 9.63 7.43 9.17
C ALA A 215 9.10 8.86 9.37
N PHE A 216 8.73 9.21 10.60
CA PHE A 216 8.38 10.57 10.97
C PHE A 216 9.53 11.54 10.72
N GLU A 217 10.73 11.27 11.24
CA GLU A 217 11.93 12.13 11.08
C GLU A 217 12.25 12.34 9.60
N TYR A 218 12.16 11.28 8.80
CA TYR A 218 12.36 11.37 7.35
C TYR A 218 11.31 12.25 6.67
N LEU A 219 10.01 12.08 6.95
CA LEU A 219 8.96 12.93 6.37
C LEU A 219 9.09 14.38 6.82
N PHE A 220 9.45 14.59 8.09
CA PHE A 220 9.66 15.92 8.63
C PHE A 220 10.80 16.62 7.88
N GLU A 221 11.91 15.93 7.59
CA GLU A 221 12.99 16.49 6.77
C GLU A 221 12.53 16.90 5.36
N LYS A 222 11.61 16.13 4.75
CA LYS A 222 11.07 16.44 3.42
C LYS A 222 10.14 17.66 3.44
N LEU A 223 9.23 17.71 4.41
CA LEU A 223 8.24 18.77 4.54
C LEU A 223 8.84 20.08 5.06
N GLU A 224 9.74 20.00 6.06
CA GLU A 224 10.23 21.14 6.84
C GLU A 224 11.77 21.15 6.91
N HIS A 225 12.43 21.04 5.76
CA HIS A 225 13.89 20.87 5.61
C HIS A 225 14.76 21.85 6.40
N LYS A 226 14.30 23.09 6.59
CA LYS A 226 15.05 24.10 7.37
C LYS A 226 14.99 23.82 8.87
N LYS A 227 13.82 23.38 9.38
CA LYS A 227 13.61 23.07 10.79
C LYS A 227 14.31 21.76 11.16
N SER A 228 14.24 20.75 10.29
CA SER A 228 14.88 19.45 10.54
C SER A 228 16.41 19.52 10.65
N LYS A 229 17.04 20.51 10.00
CA LYS A 229 18.49 20.76 10.09
C LYS A 229 18.88 21.64 11.28
N ASP A 230 17.93 22.25 11.96
CA ASP A 230 18.20 23.09 13.12
C ASP A 230 18.38 22.22 14.37
N ARG A 231 19.60 22.20 14.92
CA ARG A 231 19.91 21.48 16.16
C ARG A 231 19.13 22.00 17.37
N LYS A 232 18.55 23.21 17.29
CA LYS A 232 17.67 23.78 18.31
C LYS A 232 16.22 23.33 18.20
N PHE A 233 15.89 22.51 17.20
CA PHE A 233 14.56 21.98 16.97
C PHE A 233 14.56 20.46 17.16
N PRO A 234 14.61 19.96 18.41
CA PRO A 234 14.68 18.54 18.71
C PRO A 234 13.40 17.80 18.31
N LEU A 235 13.47 16.46 18.25
CA LEU A 235 12.35 15.56 17.93
C LEU A 235 11.03 15.91 18.64
N LYS A 236 11.08 16.33 19.91
CA LYS A 236 9.88 16.77 20.63
C LYS A 236 9.18 17.93 19.92
N ASP A 237 9.94 18.94 19.51
CA ASP A 237 9.41 20.14 18.88
C ASP A 237 8.98 19.85 17.43
N GLU A 238 9.68 18.94 16.73
CA GLU A 238 9.26 18.40 15.43
C GLU A 238 7.89 17.73 15.52
N LEU A 239 7.73 16.80 16.47
CA LEU A 239 6.46 16.09 16.70
C LEU A 239 5.36 17.07 17.07
N LYS A 240 5.63 17.98 18.01
CA LYS A 240 4.65 18.97 18.46
C LYS A 240 4.19 19.84 17.30
N TYR A 241 5.13 20.29 16.47
CA TYR A 241 4.82 21.08 15.27
C TYR A 241 3.89 20.32 14.34
N MET A 242 4.24 19.09 13.95
CA MET A 242 3.44 18.32 13.00
C MET A 242 2.10 17.87 13.55
N ILE A 243 2.03 17.54 14.84
CA ILE A 243 0.77 17.20 15.50
C ILE A 243 -0.16 18.42 15.54
N ASN A 244 0.38 19.63 15.72
CA ASN A 244 -0.42 20.86 15.68
C ASN A 244 -0.93 21.19 14.26
N GLU A 245 -0.29 20.70 13.20
CA GLU A 245 -0.81 20.79 11.83
C GLU A 245 -1.99 19.84 11.59
N PHE A 246 -2.19 18.85 12.47
CA PHE A 246 -3.29 17.89 12.42
C PHE A 246 -3.90 17.68 13.83
N PRO A 247 -4.46 18.74 14.45
CA PRO A 247 -4.90 18.70 15.85
C PRO A 247 -5.98 17.66 16.13
N GLN A 248 -6.77 17.28 15.12
CA GLN A 248 -7.79 16.23 15.16
C GLN A 248 -7.25 14.83 15.52
N LEU A 249 -5.93 14.61 15.41
CA LEU A 249 -5.32 13.32 15.75
C LEU A 249 -5.21 13.09 17.26
N ILE A 250 -5.25 14.15 18.08
CA ILE A 250 -5.10 14.04 19.52
C ILE A 250 -6.48 13.88 20.18
N LYS A 251 -6.56 13.02 21.20
CA LYS A 251 -7.74 12.96 22.08
C LYS A 251 -7.93 14.28 22.82
N SER A 252 -9.17 14.71 23.03
CA SER A 252 -9.51 16.01 23.65
C SER A 252 -8.92 16.27 25.05
N ASN A 253 -8.40 15.24 25.72
CA ASN A 253 -7.81 15.32 27.05
C ASN A 253 -6.27 15.33 27.06
N LEU A 254 -5.60 15.33 25.91
CA LEU A 254 -4.15 15.33 25.78
C LEU A 254 -3.68 16.52 24.96
N SER A 255 -2.50 17.04 25.29
CA SER A 255 -1.85 18.10 24.51
C SER A 255 -0.79 17.53 23.57
N SER A 256 -0.49 18.26 22.49
CA SER A 256 0.63 17.95 21.61
C SER A 256 1.98 17.94 22.34
N ASP A 257 2.13 18.75 23.40
CA ASP A 257 3.36 18.79 24.20
C ASP A 257 3.57 17.48 24.97
N GLU A 258 2.54 17.00 25.66
CA GLU A 258 2.57 15.75 26.43
C GLU A 258 2.80 14.53 25.54
N VAL A 259 2.08 14.45 24.41
CA VAL A 259 2.24 13.33 23.45
C VAL A 259 3.65 13.33 22.85
N SER A 260 4.18 14.50 22.48
CA SER A 260 5.51 14.61 21.88
C SER A 260 6.62 14.29 22.87
N GLU A 261 6.49 14.74 24.13
CA GLU A 261 7.42 14.39 25.20
C GLU A 261 7.43 12.88 25.43
N LYS A 262 6.26 12.24 25.43
CA LYS A 262 6.11 10.80 25.62
C LYS A 262 6.78 10.00 24.51
N ILE A 263 6.59 10.38 23.24
CA ILE A 263 7.25 9.73 22.10
C ILE A 263 8.77 9.89 22.21
N LYS A 264 9.26 11.11 22.49
CA LYS A 264 10.69 11.39 22.65
C LYS A 264 11.31 10.53 23.75
N GLU A 265 10.65 10.45 24.90
CA GLU A 265 11.12 9.69 26.05
C GLU A 265 11.09 8.18 25.78
N MET A 266 10.04 7.67 25.16
CA MET A 266 9.94 6.26 24.78
C MET A 266 11.04 5.86 23.80
N ARG A 267 11.33 6.69 22.78
CA ARG A 267 12.47 6.47 21.87
C ARG A 267 13.78 6.39 22.64
N ARG A 268 14.01 7.32 23.59
CA ARG A 268 15.20 7.34 24.44
C ARG A 268 15.33 6.04 25.25
N GLN A 269 14.25 5.62 25.91
CA GLN A 269 14.23 4.41 26.75
C GLN A 269 14.53 3.14 25.94
N ILE A 270 13.95 3.00 24.74
CA ILE A 270 14.23 1.86 23.85
C ILE A 270 15.67 1.89 23.34
N ALA A 271 16.12 3.03 22.80
CA ALA A 271 17.43 3.14 22.16
C ALA A 271 18.60 2.94 23.12
N HIS A 272 18.45 3.37 24.38
CA HIS A 272 19.46 3.18 25.41
C HIS A 272 19.32 1.85 26.19
N GLY A 273 18.33 1.02 25.84
CA GLY A 273 18.09 -0.26 26.51
C GLY A 273 17.72 -0.12 27.99
N TYR A 274 17.22 1.05 28.41
CA TYR A 274 16.84 1.29 29.81
C TYR A 274 15.60 0.49 30.22
N THR A 275 14.81 0.02 29.27
CA THR A 275 13.57 -0.70 29.53
C THR A 275 13.42 -1.86 28.56
N TYR A 276 13.35 -3.08 29.10
CA TYR A 276 12.91 -4.25 28.35
C TYR A 276 11.38 -4.24 28.33
N TYR A 277 10.83 -3.74 27.24
CA TYR A 277 9.39 -3.69 27.06
C TYR A 277 8.84 -5.06 26.65
N TYR A 278 8.45 -5.85 27.64
CA TYR A 278 7.76 -7.12 27.41
C TYR A 278 6.28 -6.94 27.04
N ASP A 279 5.69 -5.75 27.24
CA ASP A 279 4.23 -5.59 27.15
C ASP A 279 3.73 -4.30 26.44
N PHE A 280 4.27 -3.98 25.27
CA PHE A 280 3.64 -3.03 24.34
C PHE A 280 2.20 -3.46 23.98
N LYS A 281 1.92 -4.77 24.03
CA LYS A 281 0.67 -5.37 23.62
C LYS A 281 -0.47 -5.16 24.62
N ASN A 282 -0.22 -4.89 25.90
CA ASN A 282 -1.29 -4.61 26.86
C ASN A 282 -1.31 -3.15 27.36
N ASP A 283 -0.25 -2.38 27.14
CA ASP A 283 -0.22 -0.97 27.52
C ASP A 283 -1.09 -0.10 26.58
N SER A 284 -2.22 0.38 27.10
CA SER A 284 -3.17 1.18 26.35
C SER A 284 -2.62 2.53 25.87
N GLU A 285 -1.65 3.10 26.57
CA GLU A 285 -1.06 4.39 26.22
C GLU A 285 -0.01 4.23 25.13
N ILE A 286 0.80 3.17 25.18
CA ILE A 286 1.75 2.83 24.12
C ILE A 286 1.00 2.54 22.82
N LYS A 287 -0.08 1.76 22.89
CA LYS A 287 -0.96 1.51 21.74
C LYS A 287 -1.48 2.81 21.13
N TYR A 288 -1.93 3.74 21.97
CA TYR A 288 -2.42 5.03 21.51
C TYR A 288 -1.33 5.82 20.77
N VAL A 289 -0.12 5.87 21.31
CA VAL A 289 1.01 6.56 20.68
C VAL A 289 1.36 5.94 19.32
N ILE A 290 1.41 4.61 19.23
CA ILE A 290 1.70 3.89 17.96
C ILE A 290 0.62 4.21 16.91
N ILE A 291 -0.66 4.17 17.29
CA ILE A 291 -1.77 4.49 16.38
C ILE A 291 -1.74 5.95 15.96
N LEU A 292 -1.40 6.87 16.87
CA LEU A 292 -1.28 8.29 16.58
C LEU A 292 -0.14 8.54 15.59
N LEU A 293 1.02 7.91 15.78
CA LEU A 293 2.15 8.01 14.85
C LEU A 293 1.78 7.48 13.46
N ASP A 294 1.08 6.34 13.35
CA ASP A 294 0.60 5.83 12.07
C ASP A 294 -0.26 6.86 11.32
N LYS A 295 -1.23 7.46 12.02
CA LYS A 295 -2.11 8.48 11.43
C LYS A 295 -1.35 9.75 11.06
N LEU A 296 -0.41 10.19 11.90
CA LEU A 296 0.40 11.38 11.65
C LEU A 296 1.29 11.19 10.43
N ILE A 297 2.02 10.08 10.35
CA ILE A 297 2.89 9.72 9.21
C ILE A 297 2.07 9.66 7.92
N ARG A 298 0.88 9.04 7.95
CA ARG A 298 -0.03 9.01 6.81
C ARG A 298 -0.44 10.41 6.37
N ASN A 299 -0.89 11.27 7.29
CA ASN A 299 -1.32 12.62 6.97
C ASN A 299 -0.16 13.47 6.41
N MET A 300 1.04 13.36 7.00
CA MET A 300 2.26 13.98 6.49
C MET A 300 2.59 13.49 5.07
N SER A 301 2.40 12.21 4.80
CA SER A 301 2.64 11.62 3.48
C SER A 301 1.66 12.14 2.42
N LEU A 302 0.37 12.20 2.76
CA LEU A 302 -0.67 12.79 1.91
C LEU A 302 -0.38 14.27 1.62
N TRP A 303 0.03 15.02 2.65
CA TRP A 303 0.41 16.41 2.49
C TRP A 303 1.63 16.57 1.57
N TRP A 304 2.64 15.71 1.72
CA TRP A 304 3.83 15.72 0.87
C TRP A 304 3.52 15.46 -0.62
N VAL A 305 2.56 14.59 -0.93
CA VAL A 305 2.13 14.35 -2.33
C VAL A 305 1.16 15.42 -2.86
N GLY A 306 0.88 16.46 -2.07
CA GLY A 306 0.12 17.63 -2.48
C GLY A 306 -1.39 17.52 -2.25
N VAL A 307 -1.84 16.65 -1.34
CA VAL A 307 -3.21 16.71 -0.81
C VAL A 307 -3.29 17.85 0.20
N SER A 308 -4.36 18.65 0.15
CA SER A 308 -4.55 19.74 1.10
C SER A 308 -4.91 19.23 2.48
N LYS A 309 -4.62 20.01 3.52
CA LYS A 309 -4.95 19.63 4.91
C LYS A 309 -6.46 19.48 5.13
N GLN A 310 -7.25 20.32 4.48
CA GLN A 310 -8.71 20.22 4.53
C GLN A 310 -9.21 18.89 3.95
N GLU A 311 -8.68 18.46 2.81
CA GLU A 311 -9.03 17.16 2.22
C GLU A 311 -8.60 15.99 3.12
N ILE A 312 -7.45 16.09 3.79
CA ILE A 312 -6.97 15.07 4.75
C ILE A 312 -7.91 14.98 5.97
N GLU A 313 -8.48 16.11 6.40
CA GLU A 313 -9.47 16.16 7.48
C GLU A 313 -10.83 15.57 7.07
N GLU A 314 -11.28 15.85 5.85
CA GLU A 314 -12.56 15.38 5.31
C GLU A 314 -12.52 13.89 4.95
N TYR A 315 -11.37 13.36 4.52
CA TYR A 315 -11.16 11.96 4.17
C TYR A 315 -10.16 11.27 5.11
N PRO A 316 -10.52 11.05 6.39
CA PRO A 316 -9.70 10.26 7.29
C PRO A 316 -9.78 8.79 6.85
N VAL A 317 -8.92 8.41 5.91
CA VAL A 317 -8.74 7.02 5.50
C VAL A 317 -8.41 6.20 6.76
N LEU A 318 -9.10 5.07 6.95
CA LEU A 318 -9.14 4.38 8.24
C LEU A 318 -7.80 3.77 8.69
#